data_AF-A0A4Z1JKX0-F1
#
_entry.id   AF-A0A4Z1JKX0-F1
#
_cell.length_a   1.000
_cell.length_b   1.000
_cell.length_c   1.000
_cell.angle_alpha   90.00
_cell.angle_beta   90.00
_cell.angle_gamma   90.00
#
_symmetry.space_group_name_H-M   'P 1'
#
loop_
_entity.id
_entity.type
_entity.pdbx_description
1 polymer ?
#
loop_
_entity_poly.entity_id
_entity_poly.type
_entity_poly.pdbx_seq_one_letter_code
_entity_poly.pdbx_strand_id
1 'polypeptide(L)'
;MCIAANTTRFVCDDNSDSTRHRYAHIQEWTGCPNHPDRRLHGRKFKEDKYLKPCSGTPPVPIATSLCPDCAASHSKYHQEVILSHISRIMHRTAEVKDYPCDFEDLHYEVQWLYRILKRCDFYTYLEPARLGEQYRNDAIPARDPNYKSLASFYFRESTQYSAQLSNVYLMELFREAEHQEYRGSPVDRMNSMRKLFCQIIGVVIEISRLEGESLRAEDEEDRAEKERDQRIEAAKTPEQRREDDANREWRAKKDKEDSRPRQMTQYSTQDLYAPQAGGTSSAHRSQTRHLQRYRES
;
A
#
# COMPACT_ATOMS: atom_id res chain seq x y z
N MET A 1 -26.20 6.68 -11.28
CA MET A 1 -24.94 6.18 -10.69
C MET A 1 -23.92 5.99 -11.80
N CYS A 2 -22.63 6.23 -11.53
CA CYS A 2 -21.59 6.02 -12.53
C CYS A 2 -21.48 4.53 -12.87
N ILE A 3 -21.05 4.20 -14.10
CA ILE A 3 -20.97 2.82 -14.58
C ILE A 3 -19.51 2.48 -14.83
N ALA A 4 -18.98 1.42 -14.23
CA ALA A 4 -17.62 0.96 -14.50
C ALA A 4 -17.49 0.56 -15.99
N ALA A 5 -16.55 1.20 -16.70
CA ALA A 5 -16.33 1.01 -18.14
C ALA A 5 -15.23 -0.02 -18.44
N ASN A 6 -14.20 -0.12 -17.60
CA ASN A 6 -13.19 -1.19 -17.63
C ASN A 6 -13.01 -1.72 -16.22
N THR A 7 -13.73 -2.77 -15.83
CA THR A 7 -13.48 -3.46 -14.56
C THR A 7 -12.16 -4.23 -14.69
N THR A 8 -11.40 -4.31 -13.60
CA THR A 8 -10.29 -5.26 -13.41
C THR A 8 -10.68 -6.61 -14.04
N ARG A 9 -10.11 -6.96 -15.20
CA ARG A 9 -10.64 -8.11 -15.97
C ARG A 9 -10.21 -9.44 -15.36
N PHE A 10 -9.05 -9.47 -14.69
CA PHE A 10 -8.43 -10.72 -14.26
C PHE A 10 -7.62 -10.56 -12.97
N VAL A 11 -7.59 -11.58 -12.10
CA VAL A 11 -6.63 -11.71 -10.98
C VAL A 11 -5.33 -12.35 -11.47
N CYS A 12 -4.17 -11.84 -11.06
CA CYS A 12 -2.84 -12.29 -11.46
C CYS A 12 -1.81 -12.17 -10.32
N ASP A 13 -0.84 -13.10 -10.27
CA ASP A 13 0.36 -13.05 -9.43
C ASP A 13 1.49 -12.35 -10.18
N ASP A 14 1.57 -11.03 -10.07
CA ASP A 14 2.57 -10.20 -10.78
C ASP A 14 3.98 -10.29 -10.14
N ASN A 15 4.45 -11.49 -9.81
CA ASN A 15 5.84 -11.75 -9.39
C ASN A 15 6.79 -12.02 -10.57
N SER A 16 6.28 -11.91 -11.81
CA SER A 16 7.09 -12.10 -13.01
C SER A 16 7.66 -10.77 -13.49
N ASP A 17 8.95 -10.73 -13.82
CA ASP A 17 9.63 -9.65 -14.57
C ASP A 17 8.98 -9.29 -15.92
N SER A 18 7.82 -9.86 -16.25
CA SER A 18 7.14 -9.62 -17.50
C SER A 18 6.15 -8.46 -17.35
N THR A 19 6.43 -7.39 -18.08
CA THR A 19 5.52 -6.26 -18.33
C THR A 19 4.22 -6.64 -19.08
N ARG A 20 3.87 -7.93 -19.15
CA ARG A 20 2.86 -8.50 -20.06
C ARG A 20 1.56 -8.94 -19.37
N HIS A 21 1.49 -8.99 -18.04
CA HIS A 21 0.28 -9.39 -17.31
C HIS A 21 -0.42 -8.23 -16.60
N ARG A 22 0.00 -6.99 -16.87
CA ARG A 22 -0.51 -5.81 -16.20
C ARG A 22 -2.01 -5.66 -16.44
N TYR A 23 -2.73 -5.67 -15.32
CA TYR A 23 -4.00 -4.98 -15.12
C TYR A 23 -3.99 -3.65 -15.88
N ALA A 24 -5.12 -3.24 -16.46
CA ALA A 24 -5.26 -1.84 -16.84
C ALA A 24 -5.14 -1.04 -15.53
N HIS A 25 -4.01 -0.33 -15.34
CA HIS A 25 -3.65 0.41 -14.12
C HIS A 25 -4.65 1.49 -13.71
N ILE A 26 -5.71 1.70 -14.50
CA ILE A 26 -6.63 2.79 -14.31
C ILE A 26 -8.06 2.31 -14.58
N GLN A 27 -8.86 2.27 -13.53
CA GLN A 27 -10.30 2.04 -13.62
C GLN A 27 -10.92 3.12 -14.49
N GLU A 28 -11.62 2.72 -15.55
CA GLU A 28 -12.42 3.66 -16.34
C GLU A 28 -13.88 3.62 -15.86
N TRP A 29 -14.52 4.77 -15.83
CA TRP A 29 -15.92 4.99 -15.47
C TRP A 29 -16.62 5.74 -16.58
N THR A 30 -17.91 5.47 -16.75
CA THR A 30 -18.83 6.33 -17.49
C THR A 30 -19.59 7.19 -16.50
N GLY A 31 -19.39 8.50 -16.55
CA GLY A 31 -20.02 9.42 -15.62
C GLY A 31 -21.54 9.46 -15.79
N CYS A 32 -22.26 9.50 -14.68
CA CYS A 32 -23.72 9.53 -14.72
C CYS A 32 -24.27 10.95 -14.90
N PRO A 33 -25.56 11.11 -15.24
CA PRO A 33 -26.19 12.43 -15.39
C PRO A 33 -26.14 13.29 -14.11
N ASN A 34 -25.94 12.67 -12.95
CA ASN A 34 -25.87 13.35 -11.66
C ASN A 34 -24.42 13.51 -11.15
N HIS A 35 -23.41 13.33 -12.02
CA HIS A 35 -22.02 13.50 -11.59
C HIS A 35 -21.75 14.96 -11.17
N PRO A 36 -21.02 15.22 -10.06
CA PRO A 36 -20.72 16.58 -9.61
C PRO A 36 -20.02 17.43 -10.68
N ASP A 37 -19.08 16.82 -11.40
CA ASP A 37 -18.51 17.41 -12.61
C ASP A 37 -19.40 17.11 -13.83
N ARG A 38 -20.06 18.16 -14.34
CA ARG A 38 -20.91 18.12 -15.54
C ARG A 38 -20.16 17.68 -16.80
N ARG A 39 -18.83 17.86 -16.85
CA ARG A 39 -18.02 17.47 -18.01
C ARG A 39 -17.95 15.95 -18.19
N LEU A 40 -18.18 15.19 -17.12
CA LEU A 40 -18.11 13.73 -17.13
C LEU A 40 -19.45 13.06 -17.49
N HIS A 41 -20.53 13.83 -17.65
CA HIS A 41 -21.87 13.28 -17.94
C HIS A 41 -21.87 12.47 -19.24
N GLY A 42 -22.10 11.16 -19.12
CA GLY A 42 -22.09 10.20 -20.23
C GLY A 42 -20.71 9.96 -20.86
N ARG A 43 -19.64 10.55 -20.29
CA ARG A 43 -18.28 10.42 -20.81
C ARG A 43 -17.47 9.43 -20.01
N LYS A 44 -16.55 8.75 -20.70
CA LYS A 44 -15.55 7.93 -20.04
C LYS A 44 -14.53 8.81 -19.35
N PHE A 45 -14.14 8.44 -18.14
CA PHE A 45 -13.05 9.05 -17.40
C PHE A 45 -12.28 7.99 -16.63
N LYS A 46 -11.06 8.35 -16.28
CA LYS A 46 -10.12 7.51 -15.55
C LYS A 46 -10.17 7.90 -14.08
N GLU A 47 -10.36 6.94 -13.19
CA GLU A 47 -10.33 7.21 -11.76
C GLU A 47 -8.92 7.59 -11.32
N ASP A 48 -8.82 8.66 -10.54
CA ASP A 48 -7.60 9.03 -9.84
C ASP A 48 -7.95 9.70 -8.48
N LYS A 49 -6.93 10.13 -7.74
CA LYS A 49 -7.10 10.77 -6.42
C LYS A 49 -8.01 12.00 -6.42
N TYR A 50 -8.20 12.66 -7.56
CA TYR A 50 -9.02 13.87 -7.71
C TYR A 50 -10.31 13.62 -8.49
N LEU A 51 -10.39 12.54 -9.27
CA LEU A 51 -11.49 12.23 -10.17
C LEU A 51 -12.15 10.91 -9.77
N LYS A 52 -13.06 10.96 -8.79
CA LYS A 52 -13.79 9.80 -8.26
C LYS A 52 -15.20 9.68 -8.86
N PRO A 53 -15.80 8.47 -8.92
CA PRO A 53 -17.21 8.31 -9.25
C PRO A 53 -18.14 8.97 -8.21
N CYS A 54 -19.43 9.14 -8.54
CA CYS A 54 -20.42 9.69 -7.61
C CYS A 54 -20.43 8.94 -6.27
N SER A 55 -20.60 9.68 -5.16
CA SER A 55 -20.89 9.10 -3.85
C SER A 55 -22.13 8.19 -3.93
N GLY A 56 -21.97 6.94 -3.48
CA GLY A 56 -22.99 5.89 -3.60
C GLY A 56 -22.90 5.00 -4.85
N THR A 57 -21.96 5.26 -5.77
CA THR A 57 -21.64 4.27 -6.81
C THR A 57 -21.10 3.00 -6.12
N PRO A 58 -21.67 1.81 -6.38
CA PRO A 58 -21.20 0.59 -5.75
C PRO A 58 -19.73 0.34 -6.11
N PRO A 59 -18.95 -0.26 -5.21
CA PRO A 59 -17.55 -0.58 -5.49
C PRO A 59 -17.43 -1.41 -6.76
N VAL A 60 -16.34 -1.22 -7.50
CA VAL A 60 -16.06 -1.95 -8.75
C VAL A 60 -16.17 -3.45 -8.46
N PRO A 61 -16.86 -4.24 -9.31
CA PRO A 61 -16.87 -5.68 -9.15
C PRO A 61 -15.43 -6.20 -9.23
N ILE A 62 -15.04 -6.94 -8.19
CA ILE A 62 -13.76 -7.64 -8.14
C ILE A 62 -13.66 -8.55 -9.38
N ALA A 63 -12.45 -8.68 -9.91
CA ALA A 63 -12.20 -9.39 -11.16
C ALA A 63 -12.95 -10.72 -11.26
N THR A 64 -13.57 -10.98 -12.41
CA THR A 64 -14.46 -12.13 -12.63
C THR A 64 -13.73 -13.38 -13.14
N SER A 65 -12.41 -13.30 -13.31
CA SER A 65 -11.60 -14.37 -13.90
C SER A 65 -10.15 -14.29 -13.42
N LEU A 66 -9.39 -15.37 -13.50
CA LEU A 66 -7.92 -15.33 -13.38
C LEU A 66 -7.31 -14.94 -14.74
N CYS A 67 -6.09 -14.40 -14.75
CA CYS A 67 -5.42 -14.11 -16.02
C CYS A 67 -5.16 -15.44 -16.77
N PRO A 68 -5.11 -15.46 -18.12
CA PRO A 68 -4.98 -16.69 -18.88
C PRO A 68 -3.83 -17.60 -18.41
N ASP A 69 -2.69 -17.01 -18.07
CA ASP A 69 -1.50 -17.73 -17.61
C ASP A 69 -1.70 -18.36 -16.23
N CYS A 70 -2.28 -17.61 -15.28
CA CYS A 70 -2.65 -18.16 -13.97
C CYS A 70 -3.77 -19.19 -14.09
N ALA A 71 -4.76 -18.95 -14.96
CA ALA A 71 -5.88 -19.86 -15.20
C ALA A 71 -5.39 -21.20 -15.76
N ALA A 72 -4.37 -21.20 -16.62
CA ALA A 72 -3.78 -22.41 -17.19
C ALA A 72 -3.18 -23.34 -16.11
N SER A 73 -2.77 -22.80 -14.96
CA SER A 73 -2.25 -23.60 -13.84
C SER A 73 -3.34 -24.21 -12.96
N HIS A 74 -4.62 -23.86 -13.16
CA HIS A 74 -5.71 -24.22 -12.25
C HIS A 74 -6.86 -24.91 -12.98
N SER A 75 -7.47 -25.90 -12.32
CA SER A 75 -8.75 -26.46 -12.79
C SER A 75 -9.84 -25.38 -12.72
N LYS A 76 -10.89 -25.49 -13.55
CA LYS A 76 -12.02 -24.55 -13.53
C LYS A 76 -12.63 -24.43 -12.11
N TYR A 77 -12.74 -25.54 -11.40
CA TYR A 77 -13.21 -25.57 -10.02
C TYR A 77 -12.31 -24.74 -9.08
N HIS A 78 -10.98 -24.92 -9.14
CA HIS A 78 -10.06 -24.12 -8.32
C HIS A 78 -10.07 -22.64 -8.69
N GLN A 79 -10.25 -22.30 -9.98
CA GLN A 79 -10.43 -20.90 -10.40
C GLN A 79 -11.66 -20.27 -9.72
N GLU A 80 -12.79 -20.98 -9.67
CA GLU A 80 -14.01 -20.52 -9.02
C GLU A 80 -13.83 -20.37 -7.49
N VAL A 81 -13.14 -21.31 -6.84
CA VAL A 81 -12.78 -21.21 -5.41
C VAL A 81 -11.94 -19.96 -5.14
N ILE A 82 -10.88 -19.74 -5.92
CA ILE A 82 -10.01 -18.58 -5.77
C ILE A 82 -10.79 -17.27 -5.94
N LEU A 83 -11.56 -17.16 -7.02
CA LEU A 83 -12.30 -15.94 -7.35
C LEU A 83 -13.38 -15.63 -6.32
N SER A 84 -14.12 -16.64 -5.84
CA SER A 84 -15.15 -16.46 -4.83
C SER A 84 -14.56 -16.00 -3.50
N HIS A 85 -13.45 -16.57 -3.05
CA HIS A 85 -12.78 -16.14 -1.83
C HIS A 85 -12.18 -14.74 -1.93
N ILE A 86 -11.44 -14.43 -3.00
CA ILE A 86 -10.89 -13.08 -3.20
C ILE A 86 -12.02 -12.04 -3.19
N SER A 87 -13.10 -12.31 -3.95
CA SER A 87 -14.24 -11.40 -4.01
C SER A 87 -14.88 -11.19 -2.64
N ARG A 88 -15.06 -12.28 -1.88
CA ARG A 88 -15.66 -12.23 -0.56
C ARG A 88 -14.78 -11.45 0.42
N ILE A 89 -13.47 -11.69 0.42
CA ILE A 89 -12.55 -11.03 1.34
C ILE A 89 -12.48 -9.54 1.06
N MET A 90 -12.35 -9.15 -0.21
CA MET A 90 -12.35 -7.73 -0.60
C MET A 90 -13.62 -7.01 -0.17
N HIS A 91 -14.79 -7.65 -0.31
CA HIS A 91 -16.04 -7.10 0.19
C HIS A 91 -16.02 -6.88 1.70
N ARG A 92 -15.50 -7.85 2.48
CA ARG A 92 -15.40 -7.72 3.94
C ARG A 92 -14.40 -6.65 4.34
N THR A 93 -13.28 -6.55 3.66
CA THR A 93 -12.27 -5.50 3.89
C THR A 93 -12.87 -4.11 3.63
N ALA A 94 -13.61 -3.95 2.53
CA ALA A 94 -14.28 -2.68 2.22
C ALA A 94 -15.35 -2.33 3.27
N GLU A 95 -16.15 -3.30 3.73
CA GLU A 95 -17.14 -3.11 4.80
C GLU A 95 -16.49 -2.60 6.10
N VAL A 96 -15.37 -3.19 6.53
CA VAL A 96 -14.75 -2.82 7.82
C VAL A 96 -13.92 -1.54 7.76
N LYS A 97 -13.38 -1.19 6.57
CA LYS A 97 -12.65 0.07 6.37
C LYS A 97 -13.60 1.26 6.26
N ASP A 98 -14.87 1.05 5.91
CA ASP A 98 -15.84 2.12 5.62
C ASP A 98 -15.29 3.20 4.66
N TYR A 99 -14.34 2.79 3.81
CA TYR A 99 -13.58 3.66 2.93
C TYR A 99 -13.54 3.04 1.54
N PRO A 100 -13.77 3.82 0.46
CA PRO A 100 -13.57 3.32 -0.88
C PRO A 100 -12.07 3.04 -1.05
N CYS A 101 -11.67 1.77 -1.07
CA CYS A 101 -10.32 1.40 -1.46
C CYS A 101 -10.02 2.10 -2.79
N ASP A 102 -8.94 2.87 -2.84
CA ASP A 102 -8.50 3.39 -4.12
C ASP A 102 -8.09 2.22 -5.03
N PHE A 103 -8.05 2.47 -6.34
CA PHE A 103 -7.85 1.40 -7.30
C PHE A 103 -6.45 0.77 -7.21
N GLU A 104 -5.44 1.56 -6.82
CA GLU A 104 -4.06 1.06 -6.67
C GLU A 104 -3.96 0.13 -5.45
N ASP A 105 -4.50 0.54 -4.31
CA ASP A 105 -4.59 -0.26 -3.09
C ASP A 105 -5.41 -1.54 -3.34
N LEU A 106 -6.54 -1.43 -4.04
CA LEU A 106 -7.38 -2.59 -4.41
C LEU A 106 -6.58 -3.64 -5.19
N HIS A 107 -5.71 -3.20 -6.09
CA HIS A 107 -4.88 -4.09 -6.90
C HIS A 107 -3.83 -4.83 -6.04
N TYR A 108 -3.12 -4.11 -5.18
CA TYR A 108 -2.14 -4.71 -4.27
C TYR A 108 -2.80 -5.73 -3.34
N GLU A 109 -3.98 -5.40 -2.79
CA GLU A 109 -4.73 -6.28 -1.91
C GLU A 109 -5.20 -7.56 -2.63
N VAL A 110 -5.77 -7.43 -3.84
CA VAL A 110 -6.20 -8.59 -4.65
C VAL A 110 -5.02 -9.51 -4.99
N GLN A 111 -3.89 -8.92 -5.41
CA GLN A 111 -2.67 -9.67 -5.71
C GLN A 111 -2.15 -10.40 -4.47
N TRP A 112 -2.15 -9.71 -3.34
CA TRP A 112 -1.68 -10.25 -2.08
C TRP A 112 -2.58 -11.41 -1.59
N LEU A 113 -3.90 -11.28 -1.67
CA LEU A 113 -4.84 -12.34 -1.35
C LEU A 113 -4.67 -13.57 -2.26
N TYR A 114 -4.44 -13.35 -3.55
CA TYR A 114 -4.12 -14.44 -4.48
C TYR A 114 -2.84 -15.18 -4.04
N ARG A 115 -1.81 -14.43 -3.63
CA ARG A 115 -0.55 -15.01 -3.13
C ARG A 115 -0.75 -15.82 -1.86
N ILE A 116 -1.62 -15.40 -0.93
CA ILE A 116 -1.95 -16.21 0.26
C ILE A 116 -2.56 -17.54 -0.15
N LEU A 117 -3.59 -17.51 -1.00
CA LEU A 117 -4.28 -18.72 -1.46
C LEU A 117 -3.29 -19.69 -2.12
N LYS A 118 -2.35 -19.15 -2.90
CA LYS A 118 -1.34 -19.94 -3.61
C LYS A 118 -0.22 -20.47 -2.72
N ARG A 119 0.26 -19.68 -1.75
CA ARG A 119 1.46 -20.01 -0.94
C ARG A 119 1.35 -21.35 -0.22
N CYS A 120 0.18 -21.66 0.33
CA CYS A 120 -0.07 -22.90 1.07
C CYS A 120 -1.11 -23.80 0.36
N ASP A 121 -1.33 -23.57 -0.93
CA ASP A 121 -2.35 -24.25 -1.75
C ASP A 121 -3.74 -24.33 -1.08
N PHE A 122 -4.13 -23.29 -0.35
CA PHE A 122 -5.39 -23.26 0.40
C PHE A 122 -6.60 -23.53 -0.48
N TYR A 123 -6.56 -23.09 -1.74
CA TYR A 123 -7.64 -23.30 -2.71
C TYR A 123 -7.96 -24.80 -2.96
N THR A 124 -7.05 -25.72 -2.63
CA THR A 124 -7.28 -27.17 -2.75
C THR A 124 -8.09 -27.74 -1.58
N TYR A 125 -8.14 -27.02 -0.45
CA TYR A 125 -8.82 -27.43 0.78
C TYR A 125 -10.13 -26.66 1.03
N LEU A 126 -10.47 -25.74 0.13
CA LEU A 126 -11.62 -24.85 0.26
C LEU A 126 -12.74 -25.26 -0.70
N GLU A 127 -13.97 -25.00 -0.24
CA GLU A 127 -15.14 -24.93 -1.12
C GLU A 127 -15.30 -23.49 -1.61
N PRO A 128 -16.05 -23.23 -2.70
CA PRO A 128 -16.38 -21.88 -3.10
C PRO A 128 -17.00 -21.08 -1.94
N ALA A 129 -16.57 -19.83 -1.81
CA ALA A 129 -16.98 -18.99 -0.69
C ALA A 129 -18.50 -18.78 -0.68
N ARG A 130 -19.12 -18.92 0.49
CA ARG A 130 -20.58 -18.75 0.64
C ARG A 130 -20.93 -17.32 1.03
N LEU A 131 -22.11 -16.86 0.61
CA LEU A 131 -22.69 -15.63 1.13
C LEU A 131 -22.84 -15.75 2.65
N GLY A 132 -22.31 -14.78 3.41
CA GLY A 132 -22.33 -14.82 4.87
C GLY A 132 -21.18 -15.62 5.51
N GLU A 133 -20.25 -16.18 4.73
CA GLU A 133 -19.07 -16.84 5.29
C GLU A 133 -18.29 -15.89 6.20
N GLN A 134 -17.90 -16.41 7.38
CA GLN A 134 -17.23 -15.67 8.44
C GLN A 134 -15.78 -16.14 8.55
N TYR A 135 -14.86 -15.22 8.28
CA TYR A 135 -13.45 -15.40 8.58
C TYR A 135 -13.23 -14.98 10.03
N ARG A 136 -13.18 -15.97 10.93
CA ARG A 136 -13.01 -15.75 12.36
C ARG A 136 -11.56 -15.97 12.75
N ASN A 137 -11.05 -15.07 13.59
CA ASN A 137 -9.86 -15.33 14.38
C ASN A 137 -10.30 -15.80 15.77
N ASP A 138 -10.02 -17.05 16.12
CA ASP A 138 -10.61 -17.71 17.29
C ASP A 138 -9.93 -17.33 18.62
N ALA A 139 -8.75 -16.71 18.60
CA ALA A 139 -8.15 -16.02 19.74
C ALA A 139 -6.92 -15.23 19.29
N ILE A 140 -6.96 -13.91 19.48
CA ILE A 140 -5.78 -13.06 19.35
C ILE A 140 -4.85 -13.34 20.55
N PRO A 141 -3.59 -13.74 20.36
CA PRO A 141 -2.68 -13.92 21.47
C PRO A 141 -2.49 -12.60 22.23
N ALA A 142 -2.32 -12.68 23.54
CA ALA A 142 -2.06 -11.51 24.37
C ALA A 142 -0.81 -10.77 23.87
N ARG A 143 -0.85 -9.43 23.95
CA ARG A 143 0.25 -8.51 23.62
C ARG A 143 1.57 -9.02 24.20
N ASP A 144 2.52 -9.44 23.35
CA ASP A 144 3.91 -9.66 23.79
C ASP A 144 4.64 -8.30 23.80
N PRO A 145 5.00 -7.77 24.98
CA PRO A 145 5.72 -6.49 25.08
C PRO A 145 7.18 -6.58 24.61
N ASN A 146 7.73 -7.78 24.38
CA ASN A 146 9.14 -7.99 24.06
C ASN A 146 9.42 -8.26 22.58
N TYR A 147 8.40 -8.28 21.71
CA TYR A 147 8.60 -8.57 20.29
C TYR A 147 9.34 -7.42 19.59
N LYS A 148 10.62 -7.62 19.28
CA LYS A 148 11.41 -6.75 18.40
C LYS A 148 11.20 -7.19 16.95
N SER A 149 10.59 -6.29 16.18
CA SER A 149 10.33 -6.38 14.73
C SER A 149 11.42 -7.13 13.97
N LEU A 150 11.06 -8.25 13.35
CA LEU A 150 11.81 -8.84 12.25
C LEU A 150 11.16 -8.40 10.94
N ALA A 151 12.01 -7.89 10.04
CA ALA A 151 11.62 -7.17 8.84
C ALA A 151 10.93 -8.02 7.77
N SER A 152 10.18 -7.30 6.91
CA SER A 152 9.70 -7.68 5.57
C SER A 152 8.27 -8.24 5.43
N PHE A 153 7.30 -7.67 6.13
CA PHE A 153 5.97 -7.49 5.54
C PHE A 153 5.69 -5.99 5.44
N TYR A 154 5.41 -5.49 4.24
CA TYR A 154 5.12 -4.09 3.95
C TYR A 154 3.74 -3.69 4.49
N PHE A 155 3.52 -3.79 5.80
CA PHE A 155 2.37 -3.15 6.42
C PHE A 155 2.75 -1.71 6.76
N ARG A 156 1.87 -0.77 6.39
CA ARG A 156 2.00 0.67 6.62
C ARG A 156 2.18 0.95 8.11
N GLU A 157 2.70 2.15 8.44
CA GLU A 157 2.68 2.65 9.82
C GLU A 157 1.27 2.49 10.38
N SER A 158 1.17 1.67 11.43
CA SER A 158 -0.10 1.27 12.02
C SER A 158 0.06 1.27 13.53
N THR A 159 -1.06 1.22 14.25
CA THR A 159 -1.05 1.12 15.71
C THR A 159 -0.12 -0.02 16.17
N GLN A 160 0.42 0.08 17.39
CA GLN A 160 1.25 -0.99 17.95
C GLN A 160 0.51 -2.36 17.94
N TYR A 161 -0.82 -2.34 18.06
CA TYR A 161 -1.63 -3.54 18.08
C TYR A 161 -1.78 -4.20 16.69
N SER A 162 -2.09 -3.42 15.66
CA SER A 162 -2.10 -3.92 14.27
C SER A 162 -0.72 -4.43 13.85
N ALA A 163 0.36 -3.76 14.28
CA ALA A 163 1.72 -4.25 14.04
C ALA A 163 1.99 -5.63 14.68
N GLN A 164 1.41 -5.94 15.83
CA GLN A 164 1.54 -7.26 16.46
C GLN A 164 0.78 -8.35 15.71
N LEU A 165 -0.47 -8.05 15.32
CA LEU A 165 -1.28 -8.94 14.49
C LEU A 165 -0.54 -9.28 13.19
N SER A 166 0.01 -8.26 12.52
CA SER A 166 0.71 -8.42 11.25
C SER A 166 2.06 -9.16 11.37
N ASN A 167 2.91 -8.77 12.32
CA ASN A 167 4.31 -9.23 12.35
C ASN A 167 4.52 -10.49 13.18
N VAL A 168 3.69 -10.73 14.19
CA VAL A 168 3.82 -11.90 15.08
C VAL A 168 2.82 -12.96 14.68
N TYR A 169 1.54 -12.63 14.74
CA TYR A 169 0.51 -13.64 14.72
C TYR A 169 0.27 -14.22 13.32
N LEU A 170 0.19 -13.37 12.29
CA LEU A 170 0.13 -13.87 10.91
C LEU A 170 1.34 -14.75 10.57
N MET A 171 2.53 -14.39 11.05
CA MET A 171 3.74 -15.17 10.79
C MET A 171 3.69 -16.56 11.42
N GLU A 172 3.18 -16.67 12.64
CA GLU A 172 2.98 -17.96 13.30
C GLU A 172 1.93 -18.81 12.58
N LEU A 173 0.81 -18.21 12.16
CA LEU A 173 -0.22 -18.92 11.40
C LEU A 173 0.29 -19.43 10.05
N PHE A 174 1.10 -18.64 9.34
CA PHE A 174 1.73 -19.10 8.09
C PHE A 174 2.72 -20.24 8.34
N ARG A 175 3.54 -20.17 9.39
CA ARG A 175 4.45 -21.29 9.75
C ARG A 175 3.67 -22.56 10.10
N GLU A 176 2.57 -22.43 10.83
CA GLU A 176 1.72 -23.57 11.16
C GLU A 176 1.09 -24.19 9.90
N ALA A 177 0.63 -23.37 8.95
CA ALA A 177 0.11 -23.85 7.67
C ALA A 177 1.17 -24.63 6.87
N GLU A 178 2.41 -24.13 6.83
CA GLU A 178 3.54 -24.81 6.19
C GLU A 178 3.85 -26.16 6.88
N HIS A 179 3.71 -26.26 8.20
CA HIS A 179 3.93 -27.51 8.94
C HIS A 179 2.79 -28.53 8.81
N GLN A 180 1.54 -28.06 8.65
CA GLN A 180 0.36 -28.92 8.59
C GLN A 180 0.21 -29.68 7.27
N GLU A 181 0.91 -29.26 6.21
CA GLU A 181 0.89 -29.90 4.89
C GLU A 181 1.17 -31.43 4.95
N TYR A 182 1.92 -31.87 5.97
CA TYR A 182 2.43 -33.25 6.10
C TYR A 182 1.84 -34.06 7.27
N ARG A 183 0.79 -33.60 7.97
CA ARG A 183 0.28 -34.27 9.18
C ARG A 183 -1.18 -34.74 9.08
N GLY A 184 -1.48 -35.86 9.76
CA GLY A 184 -2.85 -36.33 10.03
C GLY A 184 -3.52 -37.11 8.89
N SER A 185 -4.78 -37.50 9.10
CA SER A 185 -5.59 -38.10 8.04
C SER A 185 -5.98 -37.04 6.99
N PRO A 186 -6.34 -37.43 5.75
CA PRO A 186 -6.74 -36.47 4.72
C PRO A 186 -7.88 -35.54 5.15
N VAL A 187 -8.84 -36.05 5.94
CA VAL A 187 -9.98 -35.29 6.46
C VAL A 187 -9.54 -34.29 7.54
N ASP A 188 -8.69 -34.72 8.47
CA ASP A 188 -8.16 -33.86 9.53
C ASP A 188 -7.30 -32.73 8.95
N ARG A 189 -6.52 -33.05 7.92
CA ARG A 189 -5.71 -32.07 7.19
C ARG A 189 -6.58 -31.04 6.48
N MET A 190 -7.62 -31.49 5.76
CA MET A 190 -8.55 -30.58 5.08
C MET A 190 -9.21 -29.62 6.08
N ASN A 191 -9.69 -30.12 7.22
CA ASN A 191 -10.30 -29.29 8.25
C ASN A 191 -9.30 -28.31 8.88
N SER A 192 -8.07 -28.76 9.14
CA SER A 192 -7.00 -27.92 9.72
C SER A 192 -6.58 -26.80 8.76
N MET A 193 -6.36 -27.12 7.48
CA MET A 193 -5.99 -26.13 6.46
C MET A 193 -7.10 -25.11 6.22
N ARG A 194 -8.36 -25.55 6.17
CA ARG A 194 -9.51 -24.64 6.09
C ARG A 194 -9.58 -23.71 7.29
N LYS A 195 -9.37 -24.24 8.50
CA LYS A 195 -9.38 -23.44 9.73
C LYS A 195 -8.26 -22.39 9.73
N LEU A 196 -7.03 -22.79 9.38
CA LEU A 196 -5.89 -21.87 9.31
C LEU A 196 -6.12 -20.76 8.29
N PHE A 197 -6.65 -21.09 7.11
CA PHE A 197 -7.03 -20.07 6.12
C PHE A 197 -8.01 -19.05 6.71
N CYS A 198 -9.09 -19.51 7.35
CA CYS A 198 -10.08 -18.61 7.96
C CYS A 198 -9.48 -17.72 9.07
N GLN A 199 -8.53 -18.24 9.85
CA GLN A 199 -7.84 -17.47 10.88
C GLN A 199 -6.92 -16.42 10.27
N ILE A 200 -6.09 -16.78 9.28
CA ILE A 200 -5.22 -15.85 8.56
C ILE A 200 -6.05 -14.69 8.00
N ILE A 201 -7.11 -15.00 7.24
CA ILE A 201 -7.97 -13.98 6.65
C ILE A 201 -8.71 -13.16 7.72
N GLY A 202 -9.15 -13.79 8.81
CA GLY A 202 -9.76 -13.07 9.93
C GLY A 202 -8.83 -12.00 10.51
N VAL A 203 -7.54 -12.30 10.66
CA VAL A 203 -6.54 -11.34 11.13
C VAL A 203 -6.32 -10.20 10.14
N VAL A 204 -6.29 -10.48 8.83
CA VAL A 204 -6.15 -9.47 7.78
C VAL A 204 -7.27 -8.45 7.82
N ILE A 205 -8.51 -8.92 7.91
CA ILE A 205 -9.70 -8.06 7.97
C ILE A 205 -9.64 -7.20 9.23
N GLU A 206 -9.17 -7.75 10.36
CA GLU A 206 -9.03 -7.01 11.60
C GLU A 206 -7.94 -5.92 11.54
N ILE A 207 -6.78 -6.23 10.96
CA ILE A 207 -5.73 -5.22 10.69
C ILE A 207 -6.31 -4.09 9.84
N SER A 208 -7.00 -4.45 8.76
CA SER A 208 -7.67 -3.49 7.86
C SER A 208 -8.65 -2.58 8.60
N ARG A 209 -9.45 -3.13 9.53
CA ARG A 209 -10.37 -2.35 10.38
C ARG A 209 -9.62 -1.34 11.24
N LEU A 210 -8.56 -1.79 11.93
CA LEU A 210 -7.75 -0.95 12.82
C LEU A 210 -7.04 0.17 12.07
N GLU A 211 -6.53 -0.10 10.87
CA GLU A 211 -5.94 0.93 9.99
C GLU A 211 -6.98 1.98 9.59
N GLY A 212 -8.18 1.54 9.19
CA GLY A 212 -9.29 2.44 8.87
C GLY A 212 -9.73 3.30 10.07
N GLU A 213 -9.69 2.75 11.28
CA GLU A 213 -9.94 3.51 12.52
C GLU A 213 -8.87 4.56 12.81
N SER A 214 -7.59 4.21 12.62
CA SER A 214 -6.47 5.15 12.80
C SER A 214 -6.59 6.35 11.85
N LEU A 215 -6.84 6.09 10.57
CA LEU A 215 -6.98 7.15 9.56
C LEU A 215 -8.16 8.09 9.86
N ARG A 216 -9.27 7.55 10.36
CA ARG A 216 -10.43 8.38 10.78
C ARG A 216 -10.10 9.26 11.97
N ALA A 217 -9.36 8.74 12.95
CA ALA A 217 -8.94 9.51 14.11
C ALA A 217 -8.03 10.69 13.71
N GLU A 218 -7.08 10.45 12.79
CA GLU A 218 -6.22 11.49 12.22
C GLU A 218 -7.05 12.55 11.47
N ASP A 219 -7.98 12.14 10.60
CA ASP A 219 -8.86 13.06 9.86
C ASP A 219 -9.76 13.91 10.80
N GLU A 220 -10.20 13.34 11.92
CA GLU A 220 -10.98 14.05 12.94
C GLU A 220 -10.13 15.05 13.73
N GLU A 221 -8.91 14.69 14.08
CA GLU A 221 -7.94 15.58 14.75
C GLU A 221 -7.59 16.77 13.85
N ASP A 222 -7.24 16.51 12.59
CA ASP A 222 -6.98 17.53 11.56
C ASP A 222 -8.16 18.50 11.39
N ARG A 223 -9.39 17.98 11.43
CA ARG A 223 -10.60 18.78 11.32
C ARG A 223 -10.79 19.65 12.57
N ALA A 224 -10.58 19.08 13.75
CA ALA A 224 -10.69 19.79 15.01
C ALA A 224 -9.62 20.89 15.16
N GLU A 225 -8.40 20.65 14.67
CA GLU A 225 -7.34 21.65 14.62
C GLU A 225 -7.72 22.81 13.68
N LYS A 226 -8.17 22.52 12.46
CA LYS A 226 -8.64 23.54 11.50
C LYS A 226 -9.79 24.38 12.06
N GLU A 227 -10.75 23.76 12.76
CA GLU A 227 -11.83 24.49 13.42
C GLU A 227 -11.33 25.39 14.56
N ARG A 228 -10.35 24.91 15.34
CA ARG A 228 -9.72 25.70 16.41
C ARG A 228 -9.03 26.92 15.83
N ASP A 229 -8.25 26.76 14.77
CA ASP A 229 -7.56 27.85 14.10
C ASP A 229 -8.53 28.89 13.54
N GLN A 230 -9.64 28.44 12.94
CA GLN A 230 -10.69 29.34 12.46
C GLN A 230 -11.33 30.16 13.58
N ARG A 231 -11.56 29.54 14.76
CA ARG A 231 -12.10 30.25 15.92
C ARG A 231 -11.10 31.28 16.48
N ILE A 232 -9.82 30.92 16.54
CA ILE A 232 -8.75 31.84 16.96
C ILE A 232 -8.69 33.03 16.00
N GLU A 233 -8.69 32.78 14.68
CA GLU A 233 -8.67 33.83 13.67
C GLU A 233 -9.90 34.74 13.75
N ALA A 234 -11.09 34.16 13.94
CA ALA A 234 -12.33 34.92 14.08
C ALA A 234 -12.34 35.82 15.32
N ALA A 235 -11.69 35.40 16.41
CA ALA A 235 -11.59 36.15 17.66
C ALA A 235 -10.57 37.30 17.63
N LYS A 236 -9.70 37.38 16.60
CA LYS A 236 -8.69 38.45 16.49
C LYS A 236 -9.32 39.82 16.33
N THR A 237 -8.82 40.80 17.08
CA THR A 237 -9.20 42.21 16.95
C THR A 237 -8.67 42.80 15.63
N PRO A 238 -9.24 43.92 15.13
CA PRO A 238 -8.74 44.59 13.93
C PRO A 238 -7.26 45.01 14.02
N GLU A 239 -6.76 45.36 15.21
CA GLU A 239 -5.35 45.66 15.45
C GLU A 239 -4.47 44.42 15.27
N GLN A 240 -4.87 43.29 15.88
CA GLN A 240 -4.15 42.03 15.77
C GLN A 240 -4.08 41.51 14.34
N ARG A 241 -5.18 41.64 13.58
CA ARG A 241 -5.18 41.26 12.15
C ARG A 241 -4.21 42.10 11.33
N ARG A 242 -4.15 43.42 11.59
CA ARG A 242 -3.19 44.32 10.93
C ARG A 242 -1.74 43.96 11.26
N GLU A 243 -1.47 43.56 12.49
CA GLU A 243 -0.15 43.09 12.92
C GLU A 243 0.24 41.77 12.24
N ASP A 244 -0.68 40.80 12.18
CA ASP A 244 -0.46 39.53 11.50
C ASP A 244 -0.22 39.69 9.99
N ASP A 245 -0.95 40.61 9.35
CA ASP A 245 -0.76 40.92 7.93
C ASP A 245 0.59 41.59 7.67
N ALA A 246 0.99 42.56 8.52
CA ALA A 246 2.32 43.16 8.46
C ALA A 246 3.43 42.12 8.65
N ASN A 247 3.22 41.16 9.57
CA ASN A 247 4.17 40.08 9.82
C ASN A 247 4.23 39.07 8.65
N ARG A 248 3.09 38.76 8.01
CA ARG A 248 3.04 37.95 6.79
C ARG A 248 3.79 38.61 5.64
N GLU A 249 3.58 39.91 5.43
CA GLU A 249 4.31 40.68 4.40
C GLU A 249 5.82 40.71 4.66
N TRP A 250 6.22 40.87 5.92
CA TRP A 250 7.63 40.85 6.31
C TRP A 250 8.28 39.49 6.01
N ARG A 251 7.64 38.37 6.37
CA ARG A 251 8.12 37.02 6.04
C ARG A 251 8.22 36.81 4.53
N ALA A 252 7.20 37.21 3.77
CA ALA A 252 7.20 37.08 2.33
C ALA A 252 8.32 37.89 1.64
N LYS A 253 8.70 39.05 2.21
CA LYS A 253 9.87 39.82 1.74
C LYS A 253 11.17 39.11 2.06
N LYS A 254 11.32 38.59 3.28
CA LYS A 254 12.51 37.85 3.71
C LYS A 254 12.74 36.61 2.87
N ASP A 255 11.70 35.82 2.60
CA ASP A 255 11.79 34.62 1.75
C ASP A 255 12.23 34.97 0.32
N LYS A 256 11.80 36.11 -0.23
CA LYS A 256 12.26 36.60 -1.54
C LYS A 256 13.72 37.06 -1.53
N GLU A 257 14.20 37.61 -0.43
CA GLU A 257 15.60 38.00 -0.27
C GLU A 257 16.51 36.78 -0.08
N ASP A 258 16.07 35.78 0.68
CA ASP A 258 16.81 34.53 0.89
C ASP A 258 16.80 33.64 -0.37
N SER A 259 15.74 33.69 -1.18
CA SER A 259 15.64 32.99 -2.48
C SER A 259 16.38 33.70 -3.61
N ARG A 260 16.95 34.90 -3.37
CA ARG A 260 17.74 35.60 -4.39
C ARG A 260 19.07 34.84 -4.56
N PRO A 261 19.40 34.36 -5.77
CA PRO A 261 20.65 33.65 -5.99
C PRO A 261 21.81 34.55 -5.58
N ARG A 262 22.57 34.12 -4.57
CA ARG A 262 23.82 34.79 -4.19
C ARG A 262 24.70 34.77 -5.44
N GLN A 263 24.93 35.94 -6.03
CA GLN A 263 25.95 36.09 -7.05
C GLN A 263 27.27 35.65 -6.41
N MET A 264 27.70 34.43 -6.70
CA MET A 264 29.09 34.04 -6.49
C MET A 264 29.90 35.01 -7.34
N THR A 265 30.51 36.00 -6.68
CA THR A 265 31.61 36.75 -7.25
C THR A 265 32.70 35.73 -7.58
N GLN A 266 32.71 35.27 -8.83
CA GLN A 266 33.85 34.58 -9.40
C GLN A 266 35.00 35.58 -9.37
N TYR A 267 35.85 35.46 -8.36
CA TYR A 267 37.15 36.10 -8.39
C TYR A 267 37.89 35.54 -9.61
N SER A 268 38.12 36.40 -10.60
CA SER A 268 38.95 36.10 -11.76
C SER A 268 40.38 35.83 -11.28
N THR A 269 40.74 34.55 -11.16
CA THR A 269 42.13 34.11 -11.12
C THR A 269 42.68 34.19 -12.55
N GLN A 270 43.08 35.38 -13.00
CA GLN A 270 43.77 35.55 -14.29
C GLN A 270 45.23 35.99 -14.18
N ASP A 271 45.74 36.32 -13.01
CA ASP A 271 47.16 36.63 -12.84
C ASP A 271 47.74 35.77 -11.73
N LEU A 272 48.36 34.64 -12.09
CA LEU A 272 49.46 33.95 -11.37
C LEU A 272 49.79 32.63 -12.09
N TYR A 273 50.65 32.70 -13.11
CA TYR A 273 51.90 31.90 -13.27
C TYR A 273 52.28 31.72 -14.75
N ALA A 274 53.43 32.30 -15.08
CA ALA A 274 54.19 32.11 -16.31
C ALA A 274 54.79 30.69 -16.41
N PRO A 275 55.12 30.21 -17.62
CA PRO A 275 55.69 28.88 -17.81
C PRO A 275 57.20 28.88 -17.54
N GLN A 276 57.68 27.94 -16.73
CA GLN A 276 59.08 27.54 -16.73
C GLN A 276 59.21 26.06 -17.07
N ALA A 277 60.08 25.79 -18.04
CA ALA A 277 60.43 24.49 -18.55
C ALA A 277 61.50 23.82 -17.67
N GLY A 278 61.52 22.48 -17.71
CA GLY A 278 62.72 21.67 -17.58
C GLY A 278 62.93 20.95 -16.26
N GLY A 279 63.22 19.64 -16.34
CA GLY A 279 64.08 18.97 -15.34
C GLY A 279 63.52 17.73 -14.65
N THR A 280 63.73 16.57 -15.29
CA THR A 280 64.27 15.31 -14.73
C THR A 280 63.76 14.73 -13.40
N SER A 281 63.35 13.45 -13.49
CA SER A 281 63.78 12.31 -12.64
C SER A 281 63.58 12.38 -11.12
N SER A 282 62.74 11.49 -10.58
CA SER A 282 63.20 10.36 -9.75
C SER A 282 62.03 9.54 -9.20
N ALA A 283 62.28 8.24 -9.05
CA ALA A 283 61.38 7.20 -8.55
C ALA A 283 61.17 7.23 -7.04
N HIS A 284 60.00 6.76 -6.58
CA HIS A 284 59.81 5.85 -5.43
C HIS A 284 58.32 5.48 -5.37
N ARG A 285 57.91 4.23 -5.66
CA ARG A 285 57.90 3.03 -4.80
C ARG A 285 56.98 3.16 -3.58
N SER A 286 55.87 2.42 -3.60
CA SER A 286 55.30 1.54 -2.54
C SER A 286 53.79 1.39 -2.78
N GLN A 287 53.34 0.26 -3.32
CA GLN A 287 52.85 -0.90 -2.57
C GLN A 287 51.55 -0.65 -1.79
N THR A 288 50.45 -1.21 -2.29
CA THR A 288 49.45 -1.85 -1.41
C THR A 288 48.99 -3.15 -2.05
N ARG A 289 49.10 -4.21 -1.25
CA ARG A 289 48.95 -5.62 -1.60
C ARG A 289 47.48 -6.05 -1.65
N HIS A 290 47.27 -6.98 -2.57
CA HIS A 290 46.26 -8.04 -2.60
C HIS A 290 46.18 -8.87 -1.31
N LEU A 291 44.96 -9.37 -0.98
CA LEU A 291 44.61 -10.65 -0.33
C LEU A 291 43.07 -10.65 -0.19
N GLN A 292 42.25 -11.29 -1.02
CA GLN A 292 42.06 -12.71 -1.39
C GLN A 292 41.63 -13.63 -0.24
N ARG A 293 40.33 -14.00 -0.31
CA ARG A 293 39.60 -15.23 0.10
C ARG A 293 40.15 -16.09 1.23
N TYR A 294 39.23 -16.52 2.10
CA TYR A 294 39.11 -17.95 2.45
C TYR A 294 37.65 -18.39 2.54
N ARG A 295 37.47 -19.66 2.16
CA ARG A 295 36.28 -20.51 2.08
C ARG A 295 36.48 -21.62 3.13
N GLU A 296 35.38 -22.31 3.45
CA GLU A 296 35.28 -23.54 4.28
C GLU A 296 35.24 -23.26 5.79
N SER A 297 34.19 -23.68 6.52
CA SER A 297 33.67 -25.06 6.64
C SER A 297 32.16 -25.13 6.73
#